data_AF-A0A970YFD3-F1
#
_entry.id   AF-A0A970YFD3-F1
#
_cell.length_a   1.000
_cell.length_b   1.000
_cell.length_c   1.000
_cell.angle_alpha   90.00
_cell.angle_beta   90.00
_cell.angle_gamma   90.00
#
_symmetry.space_group_name_H-M   'P 1'
#
loop_
_entity.id
_entity.type
_entity.pdbx_description
1 polymer ?
#
loop_
_entity_poly.entity_id
_entity_poly.type
_entity_poly.pdbx_seq_one_letter_code
_entity_poly.pdbx_strand_id
1 'polypeptide(L)'
;VSPSELRMPERIRERLSEHGVHYRETESIEDAMREADVLYVTRIQRERFPSPADYDRFRGVFQISPDLLSRSAHDAIVMHPLPRVDEISHQVDSLPQAAYFRQARNGVYVRMALLALVLGTV
;
A
#
# COMPACT_ATOMS: atom_id res chain seq x y z
N VAL A 1 -8.68 1.00 -1.31
CA VAL A 1 -9.16 1.78 -0.14
C VAL A 1 -8.57 3.17 -0.24
N SER A 2 -9.39 4.20 -0.28
CA SER A 2 -8.95 5.60 -0.30
C SER A 2 -10.14 6.51 -0.01
N PRO A 3 -9.92 7.77 0.43
CA PRO A 3 -10.94 8.81 0.34
C PRO A 3 -11.39 9.02 -1.11
N SER A 4 -12.56 9.64 -1.28
CA SER A 4 -13.12 9.97 -2.59
C SER A 4 -12.18 10.78 -3.47
N GLU A 5 -11.40 11.66 -2.85
CA GLU A 5 -10.48 12.61 -3.47
C GLU A 5 -9.18 11.98 -3.96
N LEU A 6 -8.83 10.79 -3.45
CA LEU A 6 -7.58 10.08 -3.75
C LEU A 6 -7.82 8.73 -4.41
N ARG A 7 -8.98 8.56 -5.07
CA ARG A 7 -9.33 7.33 -5.79
C ARG A 7 -8.35 7.01 -6.90
N MET A 8 -8.32 5.74 -7.27
CA MET A 8 -7.51 5.26 -8.39
C MET A 8 -7.90 6.01 -9.67
N PRO A 9 -6.94 6.53 -10.45
CA PRO A 9 -7.24 7.25 -11.69
C PRO A 9 -8.11 6.41 -12.64
N GLU A 10 -9.07 7.08 -13.31
CA GLU A 10 -10.03 6.44 -14.21
C GLU A 10 -9.38 5.57 -15.29
N ARG A 11 -8.33 6.09 -15.96
CA ARG A 11 -7.55 5.33 -16.95
C ARG A 11 -7.03 3.98 -16.46
N ILE A 12 -6.78 3.84 -15.15
CA ILE A 12 -6.33 2.56 -14.57
C ILE A 12 -7.53 1.65 -14.37
N ARG A 13 -8.64 2.18 -13.86
CA ARG A 13 -9.89 1.44 -13.66
C ARG A 13 -10.45 0.90 -14.98
N GLU A 14 -10.44 1.71 -16.04
CA GLU A 14 -10.79 1.30 -17.40
C GLU A 14 -9.92 0.15 -17.88
N ARG A 15 -8.59 0.30 -17.76
CA ARG A 15 -7.64 -0.74 -18.15
C ARG A 15 -7.83 -2.05 -17.38
N LEU A 16 -8.18 -1.98 -16.08
CA LEU A 16 -8.52 -3.18 -15.29
C LEU A 16 -9.77 -3.87 -15.85
N SER A 17 -10.82 -3.09 -16.14
CA SER A 17 -12.06 -3.61 -16.75
C SER A 17 -11.82 -4.25 -18.12
N GLU A 18 -11.01 -3.62 -18.98
CA GLU A 18 -10.64 -4.16 -20.30
C GLU A 18 -9.97 -5.52 -20.22
N HIS A 19 -9.21 -5.78 -19.14
CA HIS A 19 -8.50 -7.04 -18.91
C HIS A 19 -9.31 -8.02 -18.05
N GLY A 20 -10.59 -7.72 -17.76
CA GLY A 20 -11.46 -8.57 -16.94
C GLY A 20 -11.02 -8.67 -15.47
N VAL A 21 -10.23 -7.71 -14.98
CA VAL A 21 -9.80 -7.68 -13.57
C VAL A 21 -10.90 -7.09 -12.72
N HIS A 22 -11.49 -7.90 -11.84
CA HIS A 22 -12.48 -7.44 -10.88
C HIS A 22 -11.83 -6.58 -9.80
N TYR A 23 -12.45 -5.44 -9.50
CA TYR A 23 -12.03 -4.55 -8.40
C TYR A 23 -13.25 -4.01 -7.65
N ARG A 24 -13.04 -3.68 -6.38
CA ARG A 24 -14.00 -2.99 -5.52
C ARG A 24 -13.33 -1.77 -4.90
N GLU A 25 -13.98 -0.62 -5.02
CA GLU A 25 -13.56 0.60 -4.33
C GLU A 25 -14.33 0.71 -2.99
N THR A 26 -13.62 1.08 -1.93
CA THR A 26 -14.22 1.34 -0.61
C THR A 26 -13.41 2.39 0.12
N GLU A 27 -14.06 3.13 1.00
CA GLU A 27 -13.45 4.12 1.89
C GLU A 27 -13.21 3.54 3.30
N SER A 28 -13.78 2.36 3.59
CA SER A 28 -13.62 1.63 4.86
C SER A 28 -12.43 0.68 4.79
N ILE A 29 -11.45 0.89 5.65
CA ILE A 29 -10.29 0.00 5.74
C ILE A 29 -10.66 -1.31 6.42
N GLU A 30 -11.56 -1.26 7.41
CA GLU A 30 -12.07 -2.42 8.13
C GLU A 30 -12.75 -3.40 7.17
N ASP A 31 -13.56 -2.90 6.23
CA ASP A 31 -14.25 -3.76 5.25
C ASP A 31 -13.25 -4.42 4.30
N ALA A 32 -12.23 -3.68 3.87
CA ALA A 32 -11.18 -4.24 3.01
C ALA A 32 -10.32 -5.28 3.74
N MET A 33 -10.01 -5.05 5.02
CA MET A 33 -9.18 -5.94 5.84
C MET A 33 -9.83 -7.31 6.10
N ARG A 34 -11.17 -7.41 6.03
CA ARG A 34 -11.85 -8.70 6.17
C ARG A 34 -11.61 -9.65 5.00
N GLU A 35 -11.16 -9.16 3.85
CA GLU A 35 -11.00 -9.97 2.63
C GLU A 35 -9.57 -9.94 2.09
N ALA A 36 -8.70 -9.08 2.62
CA ALA A 36 -7.37 -8.87 2.05
C ALA A 36 -6.35 -9.92 2.52
N ASP A 37 -5.64 -10.52 1.56
CA ASP A 37 -4.39 -11.28 1.83
C ASP A 37 -3.15 -10.38 1.85
N VAL A 38 -3.20 -9.25 1.13
CA VAL A 38 -2.10 -8.30 1.02
C VAL A 38 -2.62 -6.88 1.21
N LEU A 39 -2.08 -6.19 2.21
CA LEU A 39 -2.31 -4.77 2.43
C LEU A 39 -1.11 -3.98 1.90
N TYR A 40 -1.26 -3.39 0.71
CA TYR A 40 -0.24 -2.51 0.13
C TYR A 40 -0.54 -1.05 0.50
N VAL A 41 0.14 -0.57 1.55
CA VAL A 41 -0.07 0.76 2.12
C VAL A 41 0.79 1.78 1.37
N THR A 42 0.30 2.99 1.21
CA THR A 42 1.06 4.12 0.65
C THR A 42 0.99 5.33 1.56
N ARG A 43 2.07 6.12 1.58
CA ARG A 43 2.06 7.44 2.20
C ARG A 43 1.07 8.37 1.49
N ILE A 44 0.41 9.24 2.26
CA ILE A 44 -0.30 10.38 1.69
C ILE A 44 0.74 11.37 1.18
N GLN A 45 0.76 11.59 -0.12
CA GLN A 45 1.77 12.41 -0.79
C GLN A 45 1.44 13.90 -0.61
N ARG A 46 1.95 14.50 0.47
CA ARG A 46 1.77 15.93 0.81
C ARG A 46 2.05 16.85 -0.38
N GLU A 47 3.04 16.50 -1.19
CA GLU A 47 3.46 17.22 -2.39
C GLU A 47 2.39 17.32 -3.49
N ARG A 48 1.29 16.55 -3.41
CA ARG A 48 0.19 16.57 -4.39
C ARG A 48 -0.98 17.45 -4.00
N PHE A 49 -0.99 18.00 -2.78
CA PHE A 49 -2.10 18.81 -2.30
C PHE A 49 -1.89 20.30 -2.65
N PRO A 50 -2.96 21.00 -3.09
CA PRO A 50 -2.88 22.41 -3.44
C PRO A 50 -2.67 23.31 -2.22
N SER A 51 -3.09 22.86 -1.03
CA SER A 51 -2.83 23.56 0.23
C SER A 51 -2.44 22.58 1.36
N PRO A 52 -1.66 23.03 2.36
CA PRO A 52 -1.38 22.24 3.57
C PRO A 52 -2.65 21.86 4.35
N ALA A 53 -3.67 22.72 4.35
CA ALA A 53 -4.95 22.46 5.02
C ALA A 53 -5.68 21.26 4.39
N ASP A 54 -5.60 21.10 3.07
CA ASP A 54 -6.18 19.93 2.40
C ASP A 54 -5.43 18.65 2.76
N TYR A 55 -4.11 18.70 2.93
CA TYR A 55 -3.32 17.55 3.38
C TYR A 55 -3.67 17.14 4.82
N ASP A 56 -3.78 18.10 5.74
CA ASP A 56 -4.06 17.84 7.15
C ASP A 56 -5.41 17.14 7.37
N ARG A 57 -6.38 17.34 6.45
CA ARG A 57 -7.68 16.63 6.48
C ARG A 57 -7.56 15.12 6.26
N PHE A 58 -6.53 14.65 5.56
CA PHE A 58 -6.34 13.23 5.27
C PHE A 58 -5.28 12.58 6.17
N ARG A 59 -4.52 13.38 6.92
CA ARG A 59 -3.49 12.88 7.81
C ARG A 59 -4.10 12.00 8.90
N GLY A 60 -3.57 10.79 9.08
CA GLY A 60 -4.02 9.85 10.10
C GLY A 60 -5.34 9.13 9.81
N VAL A 61 -6.00 9.38 8.67
CA VAL A 61 -7.28 8.72 8.34
C VAL A 61 -7.12 7.21 8.16
N PHE A 62 -5.98 6.77 7.60
CA PHE A 62 -5.67 5.35 7.42
C PHE A 62 -4.38 5.00 8.17
N GLN A 63 -4.51 4.72 9.46
CA GLN A 63 -3.41 4.25 10.28
C GLN A 63 -3.48 2.74 10.46
N ILE A 64 -2.43 2.03 10.03
CA ILE A 64 -2.31 0.59 10.26
C ILE A 64 -1.74 0.34 11.65
N SER A 65 -2.51 -0.34 12.49
CA SER A 65 -2.17 -0.68 13.87
C SER A 65 -2.25 -2.19 14.10
N PRO A 66 -1.61 -2.72 15.16
CA PRO A 66 -1.79 -4.11 15.55
C PRO A 66 -3.25 -4.51 15.79
N ASP A 67 -4.06 -3.60 16.32
CA ASP A 67 -5.50 -3.83 16.56
C ASP A 67 -6.31 -3.91 15.27
N LEU A 68 -5.93 -3.14 14.23
CA LEU A 68 -6.56 -3.28 12.92
C LEU A 68 -6.19 -4.64 12.28
N LEU A 69 -4.92 -5.03 12.40
CA LEU A 69 -4.43 -6.28 11.84
C LEU A 69 -4.96 -7.52 12.56
N SER A 70 -5.27 -7.44 13.85
CA SER A 70 -5.90 -8.55 14.58
C SER A 70 -7.33 -8.84 14.13
N ARG A 71 -7.95 -7.92 13.39
CA ARG A 71 -9.31 -8.03 12.84
C ARG A 71 -9.32 -8.52 11.39
N SER A 72 -8.16 -8.76 10.77
CA SER A 72 -8.12 -9.31 9.42
C SER A 72 -8.55 -10.78 9.43
N ALA A 73 -9.33 -11.19 8.43
CA ALA A 73 -9.79 -12.58 8.36
C ALA A 73 -8.68 -13.56 7.96
N HIS A 74 -7.66 -13.05 7.30
CA HIS A 74 -6.51 -13.79 6.82
C HIS A 74 -5.24 -13.24 7.49
N ASP A 75 -4.16 -14.04 7.56
CA ASP A 75 -2.83 -13.61 8.02
C ASP A 75 -2.19 -12.65 6.99
N ALA A 76 -2.87 -11.54 6.74
CA ALA A 76 -2.57 -10.61 5.67
C ALA A 76 -1.18 -10.01 5.87
N ILE A 77 -0.37 -9.99 4.81
CA ILE A 77 0.93 -9.31 4.88
C ILE A 77 0.77 -7.82 4.63
N VAL A 78 1.56 -7.01 5.33
CA VAL A 78 1.61 -5.57 5.18
C VAL A 78 2.83 -5.17 4.36
N MET A 79 2.60 -4.56 3.21
CA MET A 79 3.62 -4.04 2.29
C MET A 79 3.57 -2.52 2.26
N HIS A 80 4.72 -1.90 1.99
CA HIS A 80 4.84 -0.44 1.91
C HIS A 80 6.08 -0.07 1.09
N PRO A 81 5.99 0.85 0.12
CA PRO A 81 7.13 1.22 -0.73
C PRO A 81 8.22 2.02 0.00
N LEU A 82 7.90 2.60 1.16
CA LEU A 82 8.74 3.47 1.98
C LEU A 82 9.11 4.82 1.29
N PRO A 83 9.54 5.85 2.06
CA PRO A 83 9.50 5.95 3.51
C PRO A 83 8.06 6.07 4.04
N ARG A 84 7.84 5.62 5.27
CA ARG A 84 6.57 5.85 5.99
C ARG A 84 6.67 7.04 6.94
N VAL A 85 5.53 7.67 7.25
CA VAL A 85 5.44 8.80 8.20
C VAL A 85 4.68 8.37 9.45
N ASP A 86 3.37 8.21 9.34
CA ASP A 86 2.45 7.87 10.45
C ASP A 86 1.37 6.86 10.03
N GLU A 87 1.29 6.52 8.75
CA GLU A 87 0.32 5.60 8.16
C GLU A 87 0.48 4.13 8.62
N ILE A 88 1.64 3.75 9.17
CA ILE A 88 1.85 2.42 9.78
C ILE A 88 2.52 2.62 11.14
N SER A 89 1.87 2.15 12.22
CA SER A 89 2.43 2.17 13.57
C SER A 89 3.72 1.34 13.66
N HIS A 90 4.71 1.85 14.39
CA HIS A 90 5.96 1.12 14.67
C HIS A 90 5.74 -0.21 15.41
N GLN A 91 4.62 -0.36 16.13
CA GLN A 91 4.28 -1.62 16.79
C GLN A 91 4.00 -2.76 15.79
N VAL A 92 3.70 -2.42 14.53
CA VAL A 92 3.51 -3.41 13.47
C VAL A 92 4.84 -4.05 13.07
N ASP A 93 5.98 -3.39 13.28
CA ASP A 93 7.31 -3.85 12.83
C ASP A 93 7.68 -5.22 13.40
N SER A 94 7.27 -5.50 14.64
CA SER A 94 7.53 -6.77 15.31
C SER A 94 6.58 -7.89 14.91
N LEU A 95 5.53 -7.60 14.14
CA LEU A 95 4.56 -8.60 13.71
C LEU A 95 5.08 -9.37 12.49
N PRO A 96 4.79 -10.69 12.39
CA PRO A 96 5.21 -11.49 11.24
C PRO A 96 4.64 -10.98 9.90
N GLN A 97 3.45 -10.34 9.96
CA GLN A 97 2.76 -9.71 8.85
C GLN A 97 3.56 -8.57 8.21
N ALA A 98 4.45 -7.89 8.94
CA ALA A 98 5.24 -6.77 8.42
C ALA A 98 6.25 -7.24 7.35
N ALA A 99 5.94 -6.98 6.08
CA ALA A 99 6.74 -7.43 4.94
C ALA A 99 7.56 -6.31 4.28
N TYR A 100 7.32 -5.04 4.59
CA TYR A 100 7.95 -3.89 3.91
C TYR A 100 9.50 -3.85 4.01
N PHE A 101 10.11 -4.34 5.09
CA PHE A 101 11.57 -4.46 5.13
C PHE A 101 12.09 -5.64 4.31
N ARG A 102 11.36 -6.76 4.28
CA ARG A 102 11.67 -7.89 3.37
C ARG A 102 11.52 -7.45 1.91
N GLN A 103 10.48 -6.68 1.59
CA GLN A 103 10.25 -6.06 0.29
C GLN A 103 11.44 -5.18 -0.13
N ALA A 104 11.94 -4.30 0.74
CA ALA A 104 13.11 -3.46 0.44
C ALA A 104 14.35 -4.30 0.11
N ARG A 105 14.61 -5.37 0.88
CA ARG A 105 15.69 -6.34 0.59
C ARG A 105 15.50 -7.01 -0.76
N ASN A 106 14.28 -7.47 -1.06
CA ASN A 106 13.95 -8.10 -2.36
C ASN A 106 14.25 -7.17 -3.53
N GLY A 107 14.09 -5.85 -3.34
CA GLY A 107 14.43 -4.85 -4.35
C GLY A 107 15.90 -4.91 -4.80
N VAL A 108 16.85 -5.32 -3.96
CA VAL A 108 18.26 -5.48 -4.36
C VAL A 108 18.39 -6.60 -5.38
N TYR A 109 17.83 -7.78 -5.08
CA TYR A 109 17.91 -8.95 -5.95
C TYR A 109 17.17 -8.73 -7.28
N VAL A 110 16.01 -8.09 -7.25
CA VAL A 110 15.27 -7.72 -8.47
C VAL A 110 16.12 -6.78 -9.34
N ARG A 111 16.77 -5.77 -8.75
CA ARG A 111 17.62 -4.83 -9.50
C ARG A 111 18.88 -5.51 -10.05
N MET A 112 19.50 -6.41 -9.30
CA MET A 112 20.63 -7.21 -9.79
C MET A 112 20.22 -8.04 -11.01
N ALA A 113 19.08 -8.73 -10.94
CA ALA A 113 18.57 -9.53 -12.05
C ALA A 113 18.25 -8.66 -13.29
N LEU A 114 17.59 -7.51 -13.09
CA LEU A 114 17.29 -6.56 -14.16
C LEU A 114 18.57 -6.05 -14.84
N LEU A 115 19.59 -5.64 -14.05
CA LEU A 115 20.87 -5.19 -14.59
C LEU A 115 21.57 -6.32 -15.36
N ALA A 116 21.56 -7.54 -14.82
CA ALA A 116 22.21 -8.66 -15.46
C ALA A 116 21.59 -9.00 -16.81
N LEU A 117 20.26 -9.02 -16.89
CA LEU A 117 19.49 -9.26 -18.12
C LEU A 117 19.70 -8.15 -19.16
N VAL A 118 19.62 -6.88 -18.75
CA VAL A 118 19.77 -5.74 -19.66
C VAL A 118 21.19 -5.64 -20.23
N LEU A 119 22.20 -6.02 -19.44
CA LEU A 119 23.60 -5.99 -19.86
C LEU A 119 24.06 -7.30 -20.55
N GLY A 120 23.17 -8.30 -20.68
CA GLY A 120 23.50 -9.58 -21.33
C GLY A 120 24.54 -10.41 -20.58
N THR A 121 24.54 -10.33 -19.25
CA THR A 121 25.49 -11.04 -18.37
C THR A 121 24.90 -12.31 -17.75
N VAL A 122 23.64 -12.61 -18.05
CA VAL A 122 22.88 -13.85 -17.78
C VAL A 122 21.97 -14.15 -18.96
#